data_AF-A0A961RIW0-F1
#
_entry.id   AF-A0A961RIW0-F1
#
_cell.length_a   1.000
_cell.length_b   1.000
_cell.length_c   1.000
_cell.angle_alpha   90.00
_cell.angle_beta   90.00
_cell.angle_gamma   90.00
#
_symmetry.space_group_name_H-M   'P 1'
#
loop_
_entity.id
_entity.type
_entity.pdbx_description
1 polymer ?
#
loop_
_entity_poly.entity_id
_entity_poly.type
_entity_poly.pdbx_seq_one_letter_code
_entity_poly.pdbx_strand_id
1 'polypeptide(L)'
;MIDPIDSLPRWERRQVLELERQRRKSGKWPDWRIINLRQQQTRRWSRSFARAHVNDVFAVLDRTLESGVRHLMITSASCTRPTFYEMQRIKNEIAGEDAVAVEVYPKQSDIFDGADAYHLWVLPDGLGFSIGDPVRLEKHGAASVATR
;
A
#
# COMPACT_ATOMS: atom_id res chain seq x y z
N MET A 1 -7.78 17.42 5.16
CA MET A 1 -6.34 17.49 5.45
C MET A 1 -5.72 18.22 4.27
N ILE A 2 -4.90 19.26 4.47
CA ILE A 2 -4.21 19.90 3.34
C ILE A 2 -3.11 18.93 2.89
N ASP A 3 -3.06 18.60 1.60
CA ASP A 3 -1.95 17.80 1.06
C ASP A 3 -0.64 18.55 1.37
N PRO A 4 0.37 17.91 1.98
CA PRO A 4 1.64 18.57 2.28
C PRO A 4 2.22 19.36 1.10
N ILE A 5 1.99 18.91 -0.15
CA ILE A 5 2.48 19.61 -1.34
C ILE A 5 1.78 20.96 -1.60
N ASP A 6 0.53 21.12 -1.16
CA ASP A 6 -0.22 22.36 -1.30
C ASP A 6 0.29 23.45 -0.35
N SER A 7 1.00 23.06 0.72
CA SER A 7 1.66 24.00 1.63
C SER A 7 2.98 24.56 1.10
N LEU A 8 3.55 23.95 0.05
CA LEU A 8 4.84 24.35 -0.51
C LEU A 8 4.72 25.57 -1.43
N PRO A 9 5.76 26.41 -1.53
CA PRO A 9 5.86 27.42 -2.58
C PRO A 9 5.67 26.82 -3.97
N ARG A 10 5.05 27.57 -4.88
CA ARG A 10 4.72 27.10 -6.25
C ARG A 10 5.93 26.54 -7.02
N TRP A 11 7.11 27.12 -6.83
CA TRP A 11 8.33 26.68 -7.52
C TRP A 11 8.80 25.32 -7.01
N GLU A 12 8.72 25.09 -5.70
CA GLU A 12 9.10 23.85 -5.04
C GLU A 12 8.12 22.74 -5.41
N ARG A 13 6.82 23.03 -5.37
CA ARG A 13 5.78 22.13 -5.89
C ARG A 13 6.05 21.70 -7.33
N ARG A 14 6.43 22.62 -8.22
CA ARG A 14 6.77 22.29 -9.61
C ARG A 14 7.97 21.36 -9.69
N GLN A 15 9.00 21.57 -8.87
CA GLN A 15 10.19 20.71 -8.85
C GLN A 15 9.84 19.30 -8.38
N VAL A 16 9.05 19.17 -7.31
CA VAL A 16 8.61 17.86 -6.80
C VAL A 16 7.80 17.10 -7.86
N LEU A 17 6.82 17.75 -8.48
CA LEU A 17 5.98 17.13 -9.52
C LEU A 17 6.78 16.75 -10.77
N GLU A 18 7.75 17.56 -11.16
CA GLU A 18 8.60 17.26 -12.30
C GLU A 18 9.55 16.09 -12.02
N LEU A 19 10.13 16.04 -10.81
CA LEU A 19 10.96 14.92 -10.37
C LEU A 19 10.15 13.62 -10.38
N GLU A 20 8.95 13.61 -9.79
CA GLU A 20 8.04 12.45 -9.84
C GLU A 20 7.82 11.99 -11.29
N ARG A 21 7.46 12.92 -12.19
CA ARG A 21 7.19 12.62 -13.60
C ARG A 21 8.38 11.97 -14.29
N GLN A 22 9.59 12.51 -14.08
CA GLN A 22 10.82 11.98 -14.67
C GLN A 22 11.16 10.58 -14.12
N ARG A 23 10.96 10.36 -12.83
CA ARG A 23 11.21 9.07 -12.17
C ARG A 23 10.22 7.99 -12.61
N ARG A 24 8.93 8.34 -12.74
CA ARG A 24 7.91 7.44 -13.30
C ARG A 24 8.20 7.10 -14.75
N LYS A 25 8.51 8.11 -15.58
CA LYS A 25 8.83 7.90 -17.00
C LYS A 25 10.09 7.05 -17.21
N SER A 26 11.13 7.24 -16.40
CA SER A 26 12.39 6.49 -16.53
C SER A 26 12.36 5.12 -15.85
N GLY A 27 11.42 4.87 -14.95
CA GLY A 27 11.40 3.68 -14.08
C GLY A 27 12.51 3.64 -13.03
N LYS A 28 13.37 4.67 -12.95
CA LYS A 28 14.53 4.70 -12.05
C LYS A 28 14.17 5.34 -10.72
N TRP A 29 13.54 4.55 -9.85
CA TRP A 29 13.15 4.99 -8.51
C TRP A 29 14.31 4.89 -7.53
N PRO A 30 14.47 5.84 -6.60
CA PRO A 30 15.34 5.65 -5.45
C PRO A 30 14.83 4.52 -4.55
N ASP A 31 15.74 4.00 -3.73
CA ASP A 31 15.40 3.05 -2.68
C ASP A 31 14.39 3.64 -1.69
N TRP A 32 13.58 2.77 -1.10
CA TRP A 32 12.62 3.14 -0.08
C TRP A 32 13.31 3.63 1.18
N ARG A 33 12.94 4.83 1.62
CA ARG A 33 13.23 5.30 2.98
C ARG A 33 12.08 4.91 3.87
N ILE A 34 12.38 4.26 5.00
CA ILE A 34 11.37 3.85 5.97
C ILE A 34 11.28 4.89 7.08
N ILE A 35 10.09 5.45 7.26
CA ILE A 35 9.75 6.35 8.35
C ILE A 35 8.87 5.57 9.32
N ASN A 36 9.34 5.40 10.56
CA ASN A 36 8.54 4.81 11.62
C ASN A 36 7.57 5.87 12.17
N LEU A 37 6.28 5.58 12.06
CA LEU A 37 5.24 6.46 12.55
C LEU A 37 4.96 6.12 14.01
N ARG A 38 4.73 7.14 14.85
CA ARG A 38 4.19 6.90 16.18
C ARG A 38 2.77 6.37 16.02
N GLN A 39 2.61 5.05 16.18
CA GLN A 39 1.30 4.43 16.21
C GLN A 39 0.47 5.09 17.30
N GLN A 40 -0.68 5.62 16.91
CA GLN A 40 -1.67 6.05 17.87
C GLN A 40 -2.66 4.88 18.01
N GLN A 41 -2.87 4.41 19.24
CA GLN A 41 -3.90 3.42 19.51
C GLN A 41 -5.26 4.10 19.31
N THR A 42 -5.82 3.98 18.11
CA THR A 42 -7.12 4.57 17.78
C THR A 42 -7.97 3.57 17.02
N ARG A 43 -9.29 3.67 17.21
CA ARG A 43 -10.28 2.91 16.42
C ARG A 43 -10.40 3.37 14.96
N ARG A 44 -9.80 4.52 14.60
CA ARG A 44 -9.79 4.98 13.20
C ARG A 44 -8.67 4.25 12.44
N TRP A 45 -9.06 3.51 11.41
CA TRP A 45 -8.15 2.76 10.56
C TRP A 45 -7.03 3.65 9.99
N SER A 46 -7.33 4.91 9.67
CA SER A 46 -6.38 5.86 9.07
C SER A 46 -5.25 6.32 10.00
N ARG A 47 -5.35 6.06 11.32
CA ARG A 47 -4.30 6.40 12.31
C ARG A 47 -3.54 5.18 12.83
N SER A 48 -3.84 3.99 12.30
CA SER A 48 -3.24 2.74 12.76
C SER A 48 -2.04 2.29 11.91
N PHE A 49 -1.43 3.22 11.15
CA PHE A 49 -0.25 2.92 10.34
C PHE A 49 1.02 2.93 11.18
N ALA A 50 1.84 1.90 10.99
CA ALA A 50 3.07 1.69 11.74
C ALA A 50 4.25 2.40 11.09
N ARG A 51 4.28 2.39 9.76
CA ARG A 51 5.42 2.84 8.95
C ARG A 51 4.93 3.54 7.69
N ALA A 52 5.79 4.36 7.12
CA ALA A 52 5.67 4.85 5.77
C ALA A 52 6.93 4.46 4.98
N HIS A 53 6.75 3.86 3.81
CA HIS A 53 7.81 3.70 2.81
C HIS A 53 7.70 4.86 1.85
N VAL A 54 8.74 5.68 1.76
CA VAL A 54 8.73 6.88 0.92
C VAL A 54 9.94 6.89 0.00
N ASN A 55 9.71 7.29 -1.24
CA ASN A 55 10.77 7.67 -2.17
C ASN A 55 10.34 8.95 -2.92
N ASP A 56 11.07 9.33 -3.96
CA ASP A 56 10.78 10.54 -4.76
C ASP A 56 9.55 10.39 -5.67
N VAL A 57 8.81 9.28 -5.57
CA VAL A 57 7.68 8.95 -6.45
C VAL A 57 6.40 8.68 -5.65
N PHE A 58 6.49 7.81 -4.66
CA PHE A 58 5.37 7.31 -3.90
C PHE A 58 5.62 7.42 -2.39
N ALA A 59 4.52 7.60 -1.67
CA ALA A 59 4.43 7.38 -0.24
C ALA A 59 3.46 6.22 0.01
N VAL A 60 3.92 5.21 0.75
CA VAL A 60 3.14 4.02 1.07
C VAL A 60 3.03 3.87 2.58
N LEU A 61 1.85 4.14 3.13
CA LEU A 61 1.57 3.85 4.53
C LEU A 61 1.32 2.36 4.71
N ASP A 62 1.97 1.78 5.71
CA ASP A 62 2.03 0.34 5.93
C ASP A 62 1.60 -0.02 7.35
N ARG A 63 0.63 -0.94 7.42
CA ARG A 63 0.19 -1.59 8.66
C ARG A 63 -0.06 -3.07 8.43
N THR A 64 0.15 -3.85 9.47
CA THR A 64 -0.24 -5.26 9.52
C THR A 64 -1.33 -5.40 10.57
N LEU A 65 -2.45 -6.03 10.19
CA LEU A 65 -3.53 -6.35 11.11
C LEU A 65 -3.18 -7.58 11.94
N GLU A 66 -3.91 -7.81 13.04
CA GLU A 66 -3.75 -9.00 13.88
C GLU A 66 -3.97 -10.31 13.09
N SER A 67 -4.77 -10.28 12.02
CA SER A 67 -4.97 -11.41 11.11
C SER A 67 -3.78 -11.71 10.18
N GLY A 68 -2.69 -10.93 10.26
CA GLY A 68 -1.55 -11.04 9.34
C GLY A 68 -1.75 -10.34 8.00
N VAL A 69 -2.99 -9.94 7.67
CA VAL A 69 -3.27 -9.15 6.47
C VAL A 69 -2.57 -7.80 6.56
N ARG A 70 -1.81 -7.47 5.51
CA ARG A 70 -1.03 -6.23 5.45
C ARG A 70 -1.71 -5.25 4.50
N HIS A 71 -1.88 -4.02 4.97
CA HIS A 71 -2.54 -2.95 4.24
C HIS A 71 -1.53 -1.88 3.86
N LEU A 72 -1.40 -1.66 2.55
CA LEU A 72 -0.57 -0.66 1.91
C LEU A 72 -1.49 0.41 1.32
N MET A 73 -1.45 1.62 1.89
CA MET A 73 -2.14 2.79 1.35
C MET A 73 -1.13 3.64 0.58
N ILE A 74 -1.35 3.76 -0.73
CA ILE A 74 -0.40 4.29 -1.69
C ILE A 74 -0.89 5.63 -2.21
N THR A 75 -0.02 6.63 -2.19
CA THR A 75 -0.28 7.96 -2.77
C THR A 75 0.98 8.53 -3.40
N SER A 76 0.84 9.61 -4.18
CA SER A 76 1.94 10.34 -4.81
C SER A 76 1.70 11.84 -4.73
N ALA A 77 2.75 12.62 -4.91
CA ALA A 77 2.70 14.09 -4.90
C ALA A 77 1.75 14.66 -5.97
N SER A 78 1.64 13.99 -7.12
CA SER A 78 0.74 14.36 -8.20
C SER A 78 -0.69 13.87 -8.04
N CYS A 79 -0.98 13.03 -7.03
CA CYS A 79 -2.23 12.27 -6.90
C CYS A 79 -2.60 11.42 -8.13
N THR A 80 -1.68 11.25 -9.08
CA THR A 80 -1.94 10.48 -10.30
C THR A 80 -1.89 9.00 -9.98
N ARG A 81 -2.98 8.30 -10.29
CA ARG A 81 -3.12 6.84 -10.13
C ARG A 81 -1.85 6.07 -10.54
N PRO A 82 -1.31 5.21 -9.68
CA PRO A 82 -0.26 4.28 -10.08
C PRO A 82 -0.77 3.33 -11.16
N THR A 83 0.06 3.04 -12.16
CA THR A 83 -0.26 2.02 -13.17
C THR A 83 -0.19 0.63 -12.55
N PHE A 84 -0.75 -0.38 -13.24
CA PHE A 84 -0.66 -1.77 -12.80
C PHE A 84 0.78 -2.23 -12.50
N TYR A 85 1.73 -1.89 -13.38
CA TYR A 85 3.14 -2.27 -13.21
C TYR A 85 3.79 -1.57 -12.00
N GLU A 86 3.42 -0.31 -11.74
CA GLU A 86 3.89 0.41 -10.56
C GLU A 86 3.32 -0.20 -9.27
N MET A 87 2.03 -0.56 -9.27
CA MET A 87 1.40 -1.26 -8.14
C MET A 87 2.04 -2.62 -7.89
N GLN A 88 2.30 -3.39 -8.94
CA GLN A 88 2.98 -4.69 -8.83
C GLN A 88 4.40 -4.52 -8.29
N ARG A 89 5.16 -3.53 -8.77
CA ARG A 89 6.50 -3.22 -8.27
C ARG A 89 6.48 -2.81 -6.80
N ILE A 90 5.59 -1.90 -6.40
CA ILE A 90 5.41 -1.48 -5.00
C ILE A 90 5.14 -2.70 -4.12
N LYS A 91 4.21 -3.57 -4.53
CA LYS A 91 3.91 -4.81 -3.82
C LYS A 91 5.14 -5.70 -3.72
N ASN A 92 5.86 -5.93 -4.81
CA ASN A 92 7.05 -6.77 -4.85
C ASN A 92 8.15 -6.26 -3.90
N GLU A 93 8.48 -4.98 -3.98
CA GLU A 93 9.56 -4.38 -3.20
C GLU A 93 9.21 -4.29 -1.70
N ILE A 94 7.94 -4.09 -1.35
CA ILE A 94 7.52 -3.89 0.04
C ILE A 94 7.10 -5.20 0.72
N ALA A 95 6.43 -6.10 -0.01
CA ALA A 95 5.81 -7.31 0.53
C ALA A 95 6.36 -8.62 -0.04
N GLY A 96 7.24 -8.57 -1.05
CA GLY A 96 7.82 -9.74 -1.69
C GLY A 96 7.17 -10.05 -3.05
N GLU A 97 7.95 -10.62 -3.96
CA GLU A 97 7.51 -10.93 -5.33
C GLU A 97 6.37 -11.96 -5.36
N ASP A 98 6.44 -12.94 -4.47
CA ASP A 98 5.45 -14.03 -4.35
C ASP A 98 4.18 -13.63 -3.60
N ALA A 99 4.15 -12.45 -3.00
CA ALA A 99 2.98 -11.99 -2.25
C ALA A 99 1.78 -11.79 -3.19
N VAL A 100 0.61 -12.23 -2.72
CA VAL A 100 -0.67 -12.02 -3.38
C VAL A 100 -1.38 -10.84 -2.72
N ALA A 101 -1.86 -9.91 -3.54
CA ALA A 101 -2.57 -8.74 -3.07
C ALA A 101 -3.80 -8.43 -3.92
N VAL A 102 -4.77 -7.78 -3.31
CA VAL A 102 -5.95 -7.24 -3.98
C VAL A 102 -6.03 -5.74 -3.80
N GLU A 103 -6.46 -5.03 -4.85
CA GLU A 103 -6.84 -3.63 -4.71
C GLU A 103 -8.28 -3.55 -4.19
N VAL A 104 -8.49 -2.80 -3.11
CA VAL A 104 -9.81 -2.66 -2.48
C VAL A 104 -10.34 -1.25 -2.68
N TYR A 105 -11.56 -1.16 -3.20
CA TYR A 105 -12.36 0.05 -3.18
C TYR A 105 -13.19 0.05 -1.89
N PRO A 106 -12.98 1.01 -0.98
CA PRO A 106 -13.66 1.00 0.32
C PRO A 106 -15.15 1.30 0.18
N LYS A 107 -15.93 0.91 1.20
CA LYS A 107 -17.31 1.40 1.34
C LYS A 107 -17.32 2.92 1.46
N GLN A 108 -18.41 3.57 1.04
CA GLN A 108 -18.53 5.04 1.04
C GLN A 108 -18.19 5.68 2.41
N SER A 109 -18.55 5.03 3.52
CA SER A 109 -18.31 5.56 4.87
C SER A 109 -16.85 5.48 5.33
N ASP A 110 -16.00 4.74 4.63
CA ASP A 110 -14.57 4.65 4.89
C ASP A 110 -13.74 5.55 3.96
N ILE A 111 -14.38 6.19 2.98
CA ILE A 111 -13.75 7.20 2.12
C ILE A 111 -13.40 8.42 2.98
N PHE A 112 -12.17 8.90 2.83
CA PHE A 112 -11.67 10.07 3.55
C PHE A 112 -11.23 11.14 2.56
N ASP A 113 -11.76 12.36 2.72
CA ASP A 113 -11.40 13.50 1.89
C ASP A 113 -10.03 14.07 2.31
N GLY A 114 -9.01 13.93 1.47
CA GLY A 114 -7.71 14.54 1.74
C GLY A 114 -6.52 14.10 0.88
N ALA A 115 -6.60 12.98 0.17
CA ALA A 115 -5.63 12.58 -0.86
C ALA A 115 -6.24 11.43 -1.69
N ASP A 116 -6.00 11.43 -3.00
CA ASP A 116 -6.28 10.25 -3.81
C ASP A 116 -5.30 9.14 -3.39
N ALA A 117 -5.85 8.13 -2.75
CA ALA A 117 -5.09 7.02 -2.21
C ALA A 117 -5.66 5.69 -2.68
N TYR A 118 -4.75 4.76 -2.94
CA TYR A 118 -5.06 3.43 -3.47
C TYR A 118 -4.64 2.38 -2.45
N HIS A 119 -5.47 1.36 -2.29
CA HIS A 119 -5.37 0.43 -1.18
C HIS A 119 -5.03 -0.97 -1.67
N LEU A 120 -3.78 -1.39 -1.49
CA LEU A 120 -3.37 -2.79 -1.68
C LEU A 120 -3.46 -3.54 -0.35
N TRP A 121 -4.14 -4.67 -0.39
CA TRP A 121 -4.28 -5.58 0.73
C TRP A 121 -3.56 -6.87 0.40
N VAL A 122 -2.42 -7.09 1.05
CA VAL A 122 -1.60 -8.28 0.90
C VAL A 122 -2.15 -9.36 1.83
N LEU A 123 -2.41 -10.52 1.26
CA LEU A 123 -3.08 -11.64 1.93
C LEU A 123 -2.02 -12.67 2.36
N PRO A 124 -1.97 -13.07 3.65
CA PRO A 124 -0.96 -13.99 4.14
C PRO A 124 -1.08 -15.38 3.49
N ASP A 125 -2.30 -15.87 3.28
CA ASP A 125 -2.58 -17.19 2.71
C ASP A 125 -2.89 -17.14 1.20
N GLY A 126 -2.74 -15.97 0.58
CA GLY A 126 -3.11 -15.74 -0.82
C GLY A 126 -4.61 -15.77 -1.11
N LEU A 127 -4.96 -16.07 -2.35
CA LEU A 127 -6.35 -16.17 -2.83
C LEU A 127 -6.65 -17.62 -3.21
N GLY A 128 -7.92 -18.03 -3.06
CA GLY A 128 -8.40 -19.32 -3.59
C GLY A 128 -8.50 -19.39 -5.11
N PHE A 129 -8.05 -18.35 -5.83
CA PHE A 129 -8.04 -18.28 -7.29
C PHE A 129 -6.82 -17.47 -7.77
N SER A 130 -6.35 -17.71 -9.00
CA SER A 130 -5.22 -17.00 -9.59
C SER A 130 -5.46 -16.67 -11.06
N ILE A 131 -4.60 -15.81 -11.63
CA ILE A 131 -4.62 -15.45 -13.06
C ILE A 131 -4.20 -16.64 -13.94
N GLY A 132 -3.32 -17.52 -13.43
CA GLY A 132 -2.67 -18.56 -14.22
C GLY A 132 -3.43 -19.89 -14.26
N ASP A 133 -4.06 -20.31 -13.15
CA ASP A 133 -4.77 -21.60 -12.99
C ASP A 133 -5.46 -21.68 -11.60
N PRO A 134 -6.40 -22.63 -11.35
CA PRO A 134 -7.04 -22.76 -10.03
C PRO A 134 -6.03 -23.14 -8.94
N VAL A 135 -6.04 -22.38 -7.85
CA VAL A 135 -5.21 -22.65 -6.67
C VAL A 135 -5.74 -23.89 -5.98
N ARG A 136 -4.93 -24.97 -5.91
CA ARG A 136 -5.19 -26.08 -4.99
C ARG A 136 -4.94 -25.55 -3.57
N LEU A 137 -6.02 -25.19 -2.88
CA LEU A 137 -5.97 -24.97 -1.44
C LEU A 137 -5.70 -26.30 -0.76
N GLU A 138 -4.44 -26.58 -0.42
CA GLU A 138 -4.17 -27.62 0.57
C GLU A 138 -4.73 -27.12 1.90
N LYS A 139 -5.72 -27.86 2.42
CA LYS A 139 -6.34 -27.56 3.71
C LYS A 139 -5.26 -27.68 4.79
N HIS A 140 -4.70 -26.56 5.25
CA HIS A 140 -3.92 -26.56 6.47
C HIS A 140 -4.84 -26.93 7.65
N GLY A 141 -4.68 -28.18 8.11
CA GLY A 141 -4.96 -28.63 9.47
C GLY A 141 -6.38 -28.44 9.99
N ALA A 142 -7.26 -29.41 9.74
CA ALA A 142 -8.31 -29.70 10.71
C ALA A 142 -7.61 -30.12 12.02
N ALA A 143 -7.69 -29.28 13.05
CA ALA A 143 -7.33 -29.67 14.39
C ALA A 143 -8.25 -30.83 14.80
N SER A 144 -7.71 -32.05 14.73
CA SER A 144 -8.25 -33.23 15.38
C SER A 144 -8.19 -32.99 16.89
N VAL A 145 -9.26 -32.44 17.46
CA VAL A 145 -9.53 -32.60 18.89
C VAL A 145 -10.07 -34.02 19.05
N ALA A 146 -9.15 -34.94 19.35
CA ALA A 146 -9.50 -36.30 19.73
C ALA A 146 -10.14 -36.24 21.12
N THR A 147 -11.42 -36.61 21.18
CA THR A 147 -12.14 -36.96 22.40
C THR A 147 -11.39 -38.07 23.14
N ARG A 148 -11.01 -37.81 24.39
CA ARG A 148 -10.92 -38.80 25.46
C ARG A 148 -11.32 -38.16 26.79
#